data_AF-A0A661NH49-F1
#
_entry.id   AF-A0A661NH49-F1
#
_cell.length_a   1.000
_cell.length_b   1.000
_cell.length_c   1.000
_cell.angle_alpha   90.00
_cell.angle_beta   90.00
_cell.angle_gamma   90.00
#
_symmetry.space_group_name_H-M   'P 1'
#
loop_
_entity.id
_entity.type
_entity.pdbx_description
1 polymer ?
#
loop_
_entity_poly.entity_id
_entity_poly.type
_entity_poly.pdbx_seq_one_letter_code
_entity_poly.pdbx_strand_id
1 'polypeptide(L)'
;MPTALGLALALSLGGCAAPPLEDAEPDPCAEAQAHVQACLGTTEGEFLVAATCDPDAADAVLQQSCAELAGAGKADFLGDFLCRLGLLSFCPTPVCEAPAEFDPTGSASCGELIGLETCGQCDYYLCRDAQSTSECGADSYYGGFGYYYCDRFRQVTEARLSPAGQAWSRRARTCLMESLEESVADDFQCSEVEEFAFANHPTCYLETGFCSLPVTDWLLILSTIEAGDHNLRQLLTVGIGCLAQAFGPGGELEDSL
;
A
#
# COMPACT_ATOMS: atom_id res chain seq x y z
N MET A 1 13.93 -64.85 41.77
CA MET A 1 15.13 -64.02 41.56
C MET A 1 15.43 -64.02 40.07
N PRO A 2 15.10 -62.93 39.37
CA PRO A 2 16.14 -62.20 38.65
C PRO A 2 16.04 -60.68 38.83
N THR A 3 17.19 -60.04 38.82
CA THR A 3 17.41 -58.59 38.93
C THR A 3 17.34 -57.97 37.54
N ALA A 4 16.47 -56.97 37.35
CA ALA A 4 16.41 -56.18 36.11
C ALA A 4 17.53 -55.13 36.13
N LEU A 5 18.41 -55.20 35.13
CA LEU A 5 19.48 -54.24 34.88
C LEU A 5 18.91 -53.08 34.05
N GLY A 6 18.78 -51.89 34.65
CA GLY A 6 18.37 -50.67 33.95
C GLY A 6 19.56 -50.09 33.19
N LEU A 7 19.44 -49.98 31.87
CA LEU A 7 20.39 -49.30 30.99
C LEU A 7 19.89 -47.85 30.79
N ALA A 8 20.55 -46.88 31.40
CA ALA A 8 20.32 -45.46 31.14
C ALA A 8 21.17 -45.03 29.93
N LEU A 9 20.51 -44.70 28.82
CA LEU A 9 21.14 -44.15 27.62
C LEU A 9 21.19 -42.63 27.77
N ALA A 10 22.37 -42.07 27.99
CA ALA A 10 22.59 -40.63 27.98
C ALA A 10 22.72 -40.16 26.52
N LEU A 11 21.72 -39.45 26.01
CA LEU A 11 21.84 -38.69 24.76
C LEU A 11 22.52 -37.35 25.05
N SER A 12 23.74 -37.18 24.58
CA SER A 12 24.43 -35.90 24.48
C SER A 12 23.97 -35.17 23.21
N LEU A 13 23.17 -34.11 23.38
CA LEU A 13 22.87 -33.14 22.31
C LEU A 13 24.09 -32.24 22.10
N GLY A 14 24.94 -32.60 21.14
CA GLY A 14 25.97 -31.71 20.60
C GLY A 14 25.35 -30.78 19.56
N GLY A 15 24.84 -29.63 19.99
CA GLY A 15 24.45 -28.55 19.08
C GLY A 15 25.69 -27.83 18.57
N CYS A 16 25.86 -27.78 17.24
CA CYS A 16 26.87 -26.94 16.59
C CYS A 16 26.46 -25.48 16.78
N ALA A 17 26.99 -24.79 17.79
CA ALA A 17 26.95 -23.34 17.85
C ALA A 17 27.86 -22.80 16.74
N ALA A 18 27.28 -22.10 15.76
CA ALA A 18 28.06 -21.29 14.84
C ALA A 18 28.80 -20.21 15.66
N PRO A 19 30.07 -19.91 15.35
CA PRO A 19 30.78 -18.83 16.02
C PRO A 19 30.08 -17.49 15.77
N PRO A 20 30.10 -16.56 16.73
CA PRO A 20 29.59 -15.22 16.52
C PRO A 20 30.35 -14.57 15.35
N LEU A 21 29.60 -14.04 14.38
CA LEU A 21 30.15 -13.21 13.31
C LEU A 21 30.47 -11.83 13.92
N GLU A 22 31.67 -11.70 14.50
CA GLU A 22 32.11 -10.46 15.18
C GLU A 22 32.58 -9.34 14.22
N ASP A 23 32.48 -9.53 12.90
CA ASP A 23 33.00 -8.59 11.89
C ASP A 23 31.99 -8.21 10.78
N ALA A 24 30.68 -8.30 11.03
CA ALA A 24 29.70 -7.80 10.05
C ALA A 24 29.79 -6.26 10.00
N GLU A 25 30.11 -5.69 8.83
CA GLU A 25 30.09 -4.24 8.64
C GLU A 25 28.70 -3.69 8.98
N PRO A 26 28.63 -2.54 9.68
CA PRO A 26 27.36 -1.94 10.05
C PRO A 26 26.53 -1.66 8.80
N ASP A 27 25.28 -2.10 8.82
CA ASP A 27 24.33 -1.85 7.74
C ASP A 27 23.84 -0.39 7.85
N PRO A 28 24.28 0.53 6.96
CA PRO A 28 23.93 1.94 7.06
C PRO A 28 22.42 2.15 7.02
N CYS A 29 21.68 1.24 6.40
CA CYS A 29 20.24 1.28 6.30
C CYS A 29 19.54 0.98 7.63
N ALA A 30 20.00 -0.05 8.32
CA ALA A 30 19.51 -0.39 9.66
C ALA A 30 19.84 0.74 10.65
N GLU A 31 21.03 1.35 10.53
CA GLU A 31 21.42 2.49 11.36
C GLU A 31 20.59 3.74 11.07
N ALA A 32 20.40 4.09 9.80
CA ALA A 32 19.59 5.25 9.41
C ALA A 32 18.14 5.10 9.89
N GLN A 33 17.59 3.89 9.82
CA GLN A 33 16.26 3.60 10.34
C GLN A 33 16.19 3.79 11.86
N ALA A 34 17.15 3.22 12.61
CA ALA A 34 17.20 3.37 14.07
C ALA A 34 17.35 4.84 14.48
N HIS A 35 18.12 5.62 13.73
CA HIS A 35 18.30 7.06 13.93
C HIS A 35 16.99 7.83 13.73
N VAL A 36 16.26 7.56 12.65
CA VAL A 36 14.95 8.20 12.38
C VAL A 36 13.94 7.83 13.46
N GLN A 37 13.87 6.55 13.85
CA GLN A 37 12.97 6.10 14.93
C GLN A 37 13.27 6.80 16.25
N ALA A 38 14.55 6.87 16.62
CA ALA A 38 14.99 7.57 17.83
C ALA A 38 14.65 9.06 17.79
N CYS A 39 14.79 9.71 16.64
CA CYS A 39 14.48 11.13 16.47
C CYS A 39 12.98 11.44 16.45
N LEU A 40 12.15 10.53 15.90
CA LEU A 40 10.71 10.72 15.77
C LEU A 40 9.90 10.11 16.93
N GLY A 41 10.54 9.33 17.80
CA GLY A 41 9.89 8.67 18.93
C GLY A 41 8.95 7.53 18.52
N THR A 42 9.20 6.90 17.36
CA THR A 42 8.42 5.75 16.88
C THR A 42 9.04 4.44 17.36
N THR A 43 8.22 3.42 17.59
CA THR A 43 8.69 2.10 18.03
C THR A 43 9.00 1.19 16.84
N GLU A 44 9.91 0.22 17.05
CA GLU A 44 10.26 -0.80 16.06
C GLU A 44 9.00 -1.51 15.52
N GLY A 45 8.78 -1.45 14.20
CA GLY A 45 7.67 -2.11 13.51
C GLY A 45 6.61 -1.21 12.89
N GLU A 46 6.64 0.11 13.16
CA GLU A 46 5.66 1.05 12.56
C GLU A 46 6.06 1.52 11.14
N PHE A 47 7.32 1.36 10.77
CA PHE A 47 7.81 1.56 9.40
C PHE A 47 8.15 0.20 8.78
N LEU A 48 7.39 -0.20 7.76
CA LEU A 48 7.74 -1.33 6.90
C LEU A 48 8.95 -0.92 6.05
N VAL A 49 10.09 -1.57 6.29
CA VAL A 49 11.32 -1.37 5.53
C VAL A 49 11.11 -1.92 4.12
N ALA A 50 11.28 -1.07 3.10
CA ALA A 50 11.31 -1.54 1.72
C ALA A 50 12.44 -2.59 1.55
N ALA A 51 12.22 -3.61 0.72
CA ALA A 51 13.18 -4.68 0.48
C ALA A 51 14.51 -4.22 -0.14
N THR A 52 14.61 -2.93 -0.50
CA THR A 52 15.80 -2.32 -1.10
C THR A 52 16.09 -0.99 -0.43
N CYS A 53 17.29 -0.86 0.11
CA CYS A 53 17.81 0.39 0.67
C CYS A 53 18.93 0.96 -0.22
N ASP A 54 18.97 2.28 -0.34
CA ASP A 54 20.06 3.03 -0.95
C ASP A 54 21.06 3.51 0.15
N PRO A 55 22.29 2.97 0.19
CA PRO A 55 23.26 3.30 1.24
C PRO A 55 23.69 4.77 1.22
N ASP A 56 23.76 5.42 0.05
CA ASP A 56 24.14 6.84 -0.04
C ASP A 56 23.06 7.73 0.57
N ALA A 57 21.78 7.33 0.43
CA ALA A 57 20.66 8.01 1.05
C ALA A 57 20.62 7.75 2.57
N ALA A 58 20.97 6.55 3.01
CA ALA A 58 21.06 6.19 4.42
C ALA A 58 22.14 7.04 5.14
N ASP A 59 23.32 7.17 4.54
CA ASP A 59 24.41 8.01 5.05
C ASP A 59 24.02 9.48 5.16
N ALA A 60 23.26 9.99 4.19
CA ALA A 60 22.76 11.36 4.20
C ALA A 60 21.81 11.65 5.38
N VAL A 61 21.14 10.62 5.92
CA VAL A 61 20.22 10.73 7.06
C VAL A 61 20.94 10.62 8.38
N LEU A 62 21.94 9.73 8.45
CA LEU A 62 22.83 9.60 9.60
C LEU A 62 23.58 10.92 9.89
N GLN A 63 23.78 11.76 8.88
CA GLN A 63 24.40 13.08 9.04
C GLN A 63 23.45 14.17 9.58
N GLN A 64 22.16 13.91 9.74
CA GLN A 64 21.18 14.92 10.19
C GLN A 64 20.91 14.85 11.68
N SER A 65 20.72 16.00 12.33
CA SER A 65 20.27 16.05 13.72
C SER A 65 18.77 15.75 13.86
N CYS A 66 18.31 15.32 15.05
CA CYS A 66 16.87 15.12 15.28
C CYS A 66 16.05 16.41 15.13
N ALA A 67 16.61 17.57 15.49
CA ALA A 67 15.95 18.86 15.28
C ALA A 67 15.80 19.19 13.79
N GLU A 68 16.80 18.81 12.99
CA GLU A 68 16.71 18.84 11.54
C GLU A 68 15.67 17.84 11.04
N LEU A 69 15.60 16.61 11.55
CA LEU A 69 14.57 15.66 11.13
C LEU A 69 13.15 16.04 11.59
N ALA A 70 13.01 16.94 12.57
CA ALA A 70 11.72 17.37 13.13
C ALA A 70 11.21 18.76 12.67
N GLY A 71 12.03 19.56 11.98
CA GLY A 71 11.76 20.97 11.70
C GLY A 71 10.95 21.26 10.43
N ALA A 72 9.77 21.88 10.59
CA ALA A 72 8.82 22.29 9.54
C ALA A 72 9.39 23.33 8.55
N GLY A 73 10.02 22.78 7.50
CA GLY A 73 10.25 23.31 6.14
C GLY A 73 10.73 22.16 5.24
N LYS A 74 10.55 20.94 5.76
CA LYS A 74 11.12 19.66 5.38
C LYS A 74 10.03 18.61 5.19
N ALA A 75 8.75 18.99 5.24
CA ALA A 75 7.70 18.07 4.80
C ALA A 75 8.01 17.58 3.38
N ASP A 76 8.57 18.45 2.53
CA ASP A 76 9.02 18.09 1.19
C ASP A 76 10.36 17.33 1.20
N PHE A 77 11.31 17.64 2.10
CA PHE A 77 12.62 16.95 2.15
C PHE A 77 12.56 15.58 2.83
N LEU A 78 11.95 15.50 4.02
CA LEU A 78 11.61 14.24 4.68
C LEU A 78 10.60 13.48 3.83
N GLY A 79 9.66 14.17 3.17
CA GLY A 79 8.75 13.56 2.23
C GLY A 79 9.47 12.91 1.06
N ASP A 80 10.38 13.63 0.41
CA ASP A 80 11.25 13.12 -0.65
C ASP A 80 12.14 11.97 -0.15
N PHE A 81 12.69 12.07 1.06
CA PHE A 81 13.49 11.02 1.64
C PHE A 81 12.67 9.76 1.94
N LEU A 82 11.51 9.88 2.60
CA LEU A 82 10.61 8.78 2.89
C LEU A 82 10.05 8.17 1.59
N CYS A 83 9.77 9.00 0.58
CA CYS A 83 9.45 8.55 -0.78
C CYS A 83 10.58 7.72 -1.40
N ARG A 84 11.84 8.14 -1.26
CA ARG A 84 13.02 7.36 -1.71
C ARG A 84 13.20 6.06 -0.93
N LEU A 85 12.80 6.03 0.35
CA LEU A 85 12.72 4.81 1.15
C LEU A 85 11.52 3.91 0.80
N GLY A 86 10.70 4.27 -0.18
CA GLY A 86 9.57 3.47 -0.64
C GLY A 86 8.27 3.71 0.12
N LEU A 87 8.18 4.74 0.96
CA LEU A 87 6.93 5.16 1.60
C LEU A 87 6.17 6.08 0.65
N LEU A 88 5.41 5.46 -0.25
CA LEU A 88 4.83 6.17 -1.37
C LEU A 88 3.83 7.24 -0.97
N SER A 89 3.22 7.19 0.22
CA SER A 89 2.35 8.23 0.81
C SER A 89 3.05 9.58 0.99
N PHE A 90 4.38 9.60 1.00
CA PHE A 90 5.19 10.82 1.14
C PHE A 90 5.71 11.37 -0.19
N CYS A 91 5.56 10.64 -1.29
CA CYS A 91 5.97 11.13 -2.60
C CYS A 91 5.09 12.31 -3.04
N PRO A 92 5.69 13.35 -3.67
CA PRO A 92 4.89 14.36 -4.36
C PRO A 92 4.06 13.68 -5.45
N THR A 93 2.78 14.03 -5.51
CA THR A 93 1.91 13.60 -6.61
C THR A 93 2.10 14.63 -7.73
N PRO A 94 2.64 14.25 -8.90
CA PRO A 94 2.73 15.17 -10.03
C PRO A 94 1.37 15.78 -10.34
N VAL A 95 1.36 16.98 -10.92
CA VAL A 95 0.11 17.52 -11.46
C VAL A 95 -0.19 16.72 -12.71
N CYS A 96 -1.35 16.06 -12.74
CA CYS A 96 -1.79 15.49 -13.99
C CYS A 96 -2.52 16.55 -14.81
N GLU A 97 -1.95 16.89 -15.97
CA GLU A 97 -2.64 17.70 -16.95
C GLU A 97 -3.71 16.83 -17.62
N ALA A 98 -4.95 16.95 -17.15
CA ALA A 98 -6.09 16.47 -17.90
C ALA A 98 -6.07 17.08 -19.31
N PRO A 99 -6.43 16.33 -20.37
CA PRO A 99 -6.49 16.90 -21.71
C PRO A 99 -7.36 18.16 -21.70
N ALA A 100 -6.86 19.25 -22.31
CA ALA A 100 -7.37 20.62 -22.18
C ALA A 100 -8.84 20.84 -22.62
N GLU A 101 -9.54 19.80 -23.05
CA GLU A 101 -10.93 19.81 -23.52
C GLU A 101 -11.88 19.00 -22.64
N PHE A 102 -11.41 18.42 -21.52
CA PHE A 102 -12.24 17.60 -20.67
C PHE A 102 -12.99 18.44 -19.62
N ASP A 103 -14.31 18.55 -19.79
CA ASP A 103 -15.23 19.13 -18.82
C ASP A 103 -15.85 18.00 -17.97
N PRO A 104 -15.42 17.80 -16.72
CA PRO A 104 -15.99 16.78 -15.83
C PRO A 104 -17.48 16.99 -15.55
N THR A 105 -17.99 18.21 -15.79
CA THR A 105 -19.41 18.57 -15.65
C THR A 105 -20.18 18.48 -16.97
N GLY A 106 -19.49 18.28 -18.09
CA GLY A 106 -20.05 18.27 -19.45
C GLY A 106 -20.14 16.89 -20.11
N SER A 107 -19.63 15.82 -19.49
CA SER A 107 -19.79 14.45 -20.01
C SER A 107 -21.25 13.98 -19.94
N ALA A 108 -21.70 13.20 -20.94
CA ALA A 108 -23.08 12.72 -20.99
C ALA A 108 -23.36 11.64 -19.94
N SER A 109 -22.31 10.93 -19.50
CA SER A 109 -22.35 10.04 -18.33
C SER A 109 -20.94 9.88 -17.75
N CYS A 110 -20.80 9.92 -16.42
CA CYS A 110 -19.51 9.73 -15.76
C CYS A 110 -18.84 8.41 -16.13
N GLY A 111 -19.61 7.35 -16.42
CA GLY A 111 -19.09 6.06 -16.89
C GLY A 111 -18.19 6.14 -18.14
N GLU A 112 -18.29 7.17 -18.99
CA GLU A 112 -17.39 7.36 -20.14
C GLU A 112 -15.92 7.53 -19.71
N LEU A 113 -15.69 7.97 -18.47
CA LEU A 113 -14.36 8.21 -17.91
C LEU A 113 -13.63 6.94 -17.53
N ILE A 114 -14.37 5.87 -17.24
CA ILE A 114 -13.82 4.59 -16.77
C ILE A 114 -12.86 3.99 -17.81
N GLY A 115 -13.09 4.22 -19.10
CA GLY A 115 -12.28 3.70 -20.19
C GLY A 115 -11.00 4.51 -20.50
N LEU A 116 -10.76 5.63 -19.82
CA LEU A 116 -9.61 6.48 -20.15
C LEU A 116 -8.29 5.88 -19.63
N GLU A 117 -7.27 5.88 -20.49
CA GLU A 117 -5.91 5.49 -20.11
C GLU A 117 -5.09 6.66 -19.55
N THR A 118 -5.61 7.89 -19.56
CA THR A 118 -4.98 9.08 -18.96
C THR A 118 -5.52 9.31 -17.55
N CYS A 119 -4.84 10.11 -16.73
CA CYS A 119 -5.28 10.42 -15.35
C CYS A 119 -6.71 10.99 -15.26
N GLY A 120 -7.27 11.50 -16.36
CA GLY A 120 -8.68 11.88 -16.46
C GLY A 120 -9.65 10.72 -16.16
N GLN A 121 -9.18 9.47 -16.15
CA GLN A 121 -9.96 8.35 -15.63
C GLN A 121 -10.39 8.57 -14.16
N CYS A 122 -9.55 9.22 -13.35
CA CYS A 122 -9.87 9.50 -11.95
C CYS A 122 -10.89 10.63 -11.79
N ASP A 123 -11.05 11.50 -12.81
CA ASP A 123 -12.09 12.52 -12.82
C ASP A 123 -13.50 11.91 -12.82
N TYR A 124 -13.64 10.60 -13.05
CA TYR A 124 -14.84 9.83 -12.76
C TYR A 124 -15.45 10.20 -11.40
N TYR A 125 -14.64 10.24 -10.35
CA TYR A 125 -15.12 10.52 -9.00
C TYR A 125 -15.60 11.97 -8.86
N LEU A 126 -14.91 12.93 -9.47
CA LEU A 126 -15.33 14.34 -9.47
C LEU A 126 -16.62 14.55 -10.27
N CYS A 127 -16.78 13.84 -11.38
CA CYS A 127 -18.02 13.83 -12.16
C CYS A 127 -19.18 13.29 -11.31
N ARG A 128 -18.99 12.16 -10.62
CA ARG A 128 -20.02 11.56 -9.74
C ARG A 128 -20.38 12.48 -8.56
N ASP A 129 -19.39 13.16 -7.97
CA ASP A 129 -19.64 14.16 -6.92
C ASP A 129 -20.50 15.32 -7.46
N ALA A 130 -20.19 15.82 -8.66
CA ALA A 130 -20.92 16.91 -9.30
C ALA A 130 -22.35 16.54 -9.74
N GLN A 131 -22.59 15.26 -10.07
CA GLN A 131 -23.92 14.76 -10.44
C GLN A 131 -24.74 14.29 -9.22
N SER A 132 -24.10 14.05 -8.08
CA SER A 132 -24.77 13.65 -6.85
C SER A 132 -25.75 14.72 -6.38
N THR A 133 -26.98 14.33 -6.10
CA THR A 133 -28.00 15.23 -5.55
C THR A 133 -27.81 15.51 -4.06
N SER A 134 -26.92 14.76 -3.40
CA SER A 134 -26.66 14.83 -1.96
C SER A 134 -25.56 15.82 -1.57
N GLU A 135 -24.94 16.53 -2.53
CA GLU A 135 -23.88 17.52 -2.31
C GLU A 135 -22.74 17.02 -1.39
N CYS A 136 -22.09 15.92 -1.77
CA CYS A 136 -21.15 15.21 -0.90
C CYS A 136 -19.87 16.01 -0.58
N GLY A 137 -19.33 16.72 -1.57
CA GLY A 137 -18.25 17.69 -1.37
C GLY A 137 -16.87 17.05 -1.18
N ALA A 138 -15.88 17.90 -0.90
CA ALA A 138 -14.46 17.53 -0.97
C ALA A 138 -14.01 16.46 0.05
N ASP A 139 -14.67 16.38 1.22
CA ASP A 139 -14.35 15.39 2.26
C ASP A 139 -15.11 14.07 2.08
N SER A 140 -15.89 13.93 1.01
CA SER A 140 -16.68 12.72 0.74
C SER A 140 -15.84 11.55 0.22
N TYR A 141 -16.46 10.38 0.12
CA TYR A 141 -15.87 9.25 -0.59
C TYR A 141 -15.43 9.64 -2.02
N TYR A 142 -16.19 10.45 -2.75
CA TYR A 142 -15.83 10.80 -4.13
C TYR A 142 -14.55 11.64 -4.19
N GLY A 143 -14.51 12.79 -3.52
CA GLY A 143 -13.37 13.70 -3.57
C GLY A 143 -12.22 13.30 -2.63
N GLY A 144 -12.54 13.05 -1.37
CA GLY A 144 -11.58 12.88 -0.29
C GLY A 144 -10.92 11.50 -0.24
N PHE A 145 -11.54 10.48 -0.85
CA PHE A 145 -10.99 9.12 -0.89
C PHE A 145 -10.78 8.61 -2.32
N GLY A 146 -11.86 8.44 -3.08
CA GLY A 146 -11.89 7.84 -4.41
C GLY A 146 -10.98 8.57 -5.40
N TYR A 147 -11.20 9.87 -5.60
CA TYR A 147 -10.35 10.70 -6.45
C TYR A 147 -8.91 10.73 -5.93
N TYR A 148 -8.73 11.08 -4.65
CA TYR A 148 -7.42 11.22 -4.02
C TYR A 148 -6.53 9.99 -4.23
N TYR A 149 -7.02 8.80 -3.84
CA TYR A 149 -6.25 7.58 -3.98
C TYR A 149 -6.18 7.08 -5.42
N CYS A 150 -7.24 7.24 -6.24
CA CYS A 150 -7.15 6.91 -7.65
C CYS A 150 -5.99 7.63 -8.32
N ASP A 151 -5.93 8.95 -8.14
CA ASP A 151 -4.90 9.79 -8.73
C ASP A 151 -3.52 9.43 -8.19
N ARG A 152 -3.39 9.27 -6.87
CA ARG A 152 -2.13 8.85 -6.24
C ARG A 152 -1.64 7.49 -6.72
N PHE A 153 -2.51 6.49 -6.82
CA PHE A 153 -2.15 5.16 -7.32
C PHE A 153 -1.64 5.25 -8.74
N ARG A 154 -2.30 6.02 -9.59
CA ARG A 154 -1.89 6.22 -10.99
C ARG A 154 -0.56 6.92 -11.13
N GLN A 155 -0.38 8.02 -10.43
CA GLN A 155 0.76 8.91 -10.64
C GLN A 155 2.01 8.49 -9.86
N VAL A 156 1.83 7.90 -8.68
CA VAL A 156 2.93 7.51 -7.79
C VAL A 156 3.13 6.00 -7.80
N THR A 157 2.07 5.21 -7.63
CA THR A 157 2.25 3.79 -7.28
C THR A 157 2.48 2.91 -8.49
N GLU A 158 1.62 3.04 -9.50
CA GLU A 158 1.51 2.11 -10.62
C GLU A 158 2.85 1.96 -11.36
N ALA A 159 3.53 3.06 -11.67
CA ALA A 159 4.82 3.03 -12.35
C ALA A 159 5.93 2.29 -11.59
N ARG A 160 5.79 2.11 -10.27
CA ARG A 160 6.76 1.42 -9.39
C ARG A 160 6.41 -0.04 -9.16
N LEU A 161 5.19 -0.46 -9.48
CA LEU A 161 4.78 -1.86 -9.39
C LEU A 161 5.43 -2.70 -10.49
N SER A 162 5.51 -4.01 -10.24
CA SER A 162 5.83 -4.99 -11.27
C SER A 162 4.83 -4.92 -12.44
N PRO A 163 5.13 -5.52 -13.62
CA PRO A 163 4.15 -5.61 -14.71
C PRO A 163 2.82 -6.25 -14.29
N ALA A 164 2.84 -7.23 -13.38
CA ALA A 164 1.64 -7.85 -12.84
C ALA A 164 0.86 -6.88 -11.92
N GLY A 165 1.56 -6.17 -11.04
CA GLY A 165 0.98 -5.15 -10.17
C GLY A 165 0.40 -3.97 -10.94
N GLN A 166 1.04 -3.53 -12.03
CA GLN A 166 0.51 -2.52 -12.95
C GLN A 166 -0.80 -2.97 -13.59
N ALA A 167 -0.84 -4.21 -14.09
CA ALA A 167 -2.05 -4.77 -14.67
C ALA A 167 -3.17 -4.91 -13.63
N TRP A 168 -2.83 -5.33 -12.40
CA TRP A 168 -3.77 -5.38 -11.28
C TRP A 168 -4.31 -3.98 -10.95
N SER A 169 -3.44 -2.98 -10.77
CA SER A 169 -3.81 -1.59 -10.43
C SER A 169 -4.85 -1.03 -11.40
N ARG A 170 -4.64 -1.23 -12.71
CA ARG A 170 -5.60 -0.82 -13.75
C ARG A 170 -6.94 -1.55 -13.63
N ARG A 171 -6.92 -2.88 -13.51
CA ARG A 171 -8.14 -3.69 -13.41
C ARG A 171 -8.92 -3.39 -12.13
N ALA A 172 -8.24 -3.29 -10.98
CA ALA A 172 -8.84 -2.98 -9.70
C ALA A 172 -9.53 -1.61 -9.74
N ARG A 173 -8.85 -0.59 -10.28
CA ARG A 173 -9.42 0.74 -10.46
C ARG A 173 -10.67 0.71 -11.35
N THR A 174 -10.62 0.06 -12.51
CA THR A 174 -11.78 -0.09 -13.39
C THR A 174 -12.94 -0.80 -12.68
N CYS A 175 -12.69 -1.92 -12.01
CA CYS A 175 -13.72 -2.66 -11.25
C CYS A 175 -14.41 -1.79 -10.20
N LEU A 176 -13.64 -1.00 -9.43
CA LEU A 176 -14.20 -0.12 -8.40
C LEU A 176 -15.14 0.94 -9.00
N MET A 177 -14.74 1.53 -10.13
CA MET A 177 -15.56 2.54 -10.81
C MET A 177 -16.81 1.92 -11.46
N GLU A 178 -16.68 0.76 -12.11
CA GLU A 178 -17.82 0.04 -12.70
C GLU A 178 -18.82 -0.39 -11.62
N SER A 179 -18.35 -0.88 -10.48
CA SER A 179 -19.21 -1.24 -9.35
C SER A 179 -20.04 -0.07 -8.84
N LEU A 180 -19.44 1.13 -8.76
CA LEU A 180 -20.14 2.35 -8.38
C LEU A 180 -21.15 2.77 -9.46
N GLU A 181 -20.75 2.78 -10.72
CA GLU A 181 -21.61 3.19 -11.85
C GLU A 181 -22.84 2.29 -11.98
N GLU A 182 -22.70 0.99 -11.74
CA GLU A 182 -23.78 0.03 -11.88
C GLU A 182 -24.75 0.02 -10.69
N SER A 183 -24.28 0.39 -9.50
CA SER A 183 -25.01 0.10 -8.24
C SER A 183 -25.37 1.33 -7.42
N VAL A 184 -24.72 2.47 -7.64
CA VAL A 184 -24.97 3.71 -6.88
C VAL A 184 -25.81 4.65 -7.73
N ALA A 185 -27.06 4.88 -7.34
CA ALA A 185 -27.91 5.88 -7.96
C ALA A 185 -27.51 7.31 -7.55
N ASP A 186 -27.88 8.30 -8.37
CA ASP A 186 -27.52 9.71 -8.16
C ASP A 186 -28.17 10.35 -6.90
N ASP A 187 -29.15 9.67 -6.31
CA ASP A 187 -29.86 10.07 -5.10
C ASP A 187 -29.40 9.37 -3.81
N PHE A 188 -28.37 8.53 -3.90
CA PHE A 188 -27.73 7.95 -2.71
C PHE A 188 -27.20 9.05 -1.80
N GLN A 189 -27.36 8.88 -0.50
CA GLN A 189 -26.70 9.71 0.49
C GLN A 189 -25.20 9.42 0.49
N CYS A 190 -24.38 10.43 0.77
CA CYS A 190 -22.93 10.31 0.70
C CYS A 190 -22.36 9.22 1.60
N SER A 191 -22.99 8.98 2.76
CA SER A 191 -22.65 7.86 3.64
C SER A 191 -23.00 6.49 3.07
N GLU A 192 -24.10 6.38 2.29
CA GLU A 192 -24.48 5.14 1.61
C GLU A 192 -23.52 4.84 0.46
N VAL A 193 -23.07 5.87 -0.27
CA VAL A 193 -22.00 5.76 -1.27
C VAL A 193 -20.72 5.25 -0.61
N GLU A 194 -20.30 5.88 0.49
CA GLU A 194 -19.08 5.51 1.21
C GLU A 194 -19.14 4.06 1.73
N GLU A 195 -20.23 3.67 2.38
CA GLU A 195 -20.44 2.31 2.87
C GLU A 195 -20.41 1.29 1.74
N PHE A 196 -21.13 1.54 0.65
CA PHE A 196 -21.15 0.67 -0.52
C PHE A 196 -19.76 0.55 -1.15
N ALA A 197 -19.08 1.68 -1.35
CA ALA A 197 -17.79 1.70 -2.02
C ALA A 197 -16.77 0.89 -1.23
N PHE A 198 -16.66 1.13 0.07
CA PHE A 198 -15.78 0.38 0.96
C PHE A 198 -16.17 -1.10 1.03
N ALA A 199 -17.45 -1.46 1.06
CA ALA A 199 -17.86 -2.86 1.07
C ALA A 199 -17.40 -3.62 -0.19
N ASN A 200 -17.29 -2.94 -1.34
CA ASN A 200 -16.90 -3.57 -2.61
C ASN A 200 -15.39 -3.63 -2.87
N HIS A 201 -14.56 -2.87 -2.14
CA HIS A 201 -13.10 -2.90 -2.34
C HIS A 201 -12.48 -4.30 -2.24
N PRO A 202 -12.77 -5.10 -1.20
CA PRO A 202 -12.24 -6.46 -1.10
C PRO A 202 -12.56 -7.32 -2.32
N THR A 203 -13.80 -7.25 -2.83
CA THR A 203 -14.23 -8.01 -4.00
C THR A 203 -13.40 -7.64 -5.21
N CYS A 204 -13.30 -6.35 -5.55
CA CYS A 204 -12.52 -5.91 -6.69
C CYS A 204 -11.02 -6.26 -6.56
N TYR A 205 -10.44 -6.18 -5.37
CA TYR A 205 -9.04 -6.55 -5.17
C TYR A 205 -8.81 -8.05 -5.42
N LEU A 206 -9.69 -8.90 -4.88
CA LEU A 206 -9.58 -10.35 -5.04
C LEU A 206 -9.81 -10.78 -6.49
N GLU A 207 -10.90 -10.32 -7.12
CA GLU A 207 -11.27 -10.72 -8.49
C GLU A 207 -10.25 -10.27 -9.54
N THR A 208 -9.56 -9.16 -9.30
CA THR A 208 -8.55 -8.63 -10.23
C THR A 208 -7.15 -9.21 -10.00
N GLY A 209 -6.99 -10.09 -9.00
CA GLY A 209 -5.80 -10.91 -8.80
C GLY A 209 -4.81 -10.40 -7.75
N PHE A 210 -5.25 -9.63 -6.74
CA PHE A 210 -4.37 -9.09 -5.69
C PHE A 210 -3.54 -10.18 -4.98
N CYS A 211 -4.15 -11.34 -4.68
CA CYS A 211 -3.47 -12.43 -3.97
C CYS A 211 -2.31 -13.07 -4.75
N SER A 212 -2.24 -12.85 -6.07
CA SER A 212 -1.20 -13.41 -6.94
C SER A 212 -0.03 -12.42 -7.17
N LEU A 213 -0.08 -11.24 -6.57
CA LEU A 213 0.99 -10.25 -6.69
C LEU A 213 2.21 -10.64 -5.85
N PRO A 214 3.42 -10.26 -6.28
CA PRO A 214 4.60 -10.43 -5.46
C PRO A 214 4.51 -9.56 -4.20
N VAL A 215 5.13 -10.01 -3.11
CA VAL A 215 5.13 -9.29 -1.82
C VAL A 215 5.66 -7.85 -1.96
N THR A 216 6.59 -7.60 -2.87
CA THR A 216 7.09 -6.24 -3.14
C THR A 216 5.99 -5.31 -3.65
N ASP A 217 5.06 -5.80 -4.47
CA ASP A 217 3.92 -5.00 -4.93
C ASP A 217 2.95 -4.73 -3.77
N TRP A 218 2.72 -5.72 -2.90
CA TRP A 218 1.90 -5.52 -1.69
C TRP A 218 2.46 -4.43 -0.77
N LEU A 219 3.79 -4.42 -0.56
CA LEU A 219 4.45 -3.40 0.26
C LEU A 219 4.28 -2.00 -0.36
N LEU A 220 4.46 -1.87 -1.68
CA LEU A 220 4.26 -0.60 -2.37
C LEU A 220 2.79 -0.13 -2.28
N ILE A 221 1.83 -1.03 -2.51
CA ILE A 221 0.39 -0.73 -2.41
C ILE A 221 0.03 -0.26 -0.99
N LEU A 222 0.51 -0.95 0.04
CA LEU A 222 0.28 -0.56 1.44
C LEU A 222 0.94 0.78 1.77
N SER A 223 2.13 1.03 1.23
CA SER A 223 2.89 2.27 1.46
C SER A 223 2.27 3.51 0.81
N THR A 224 1.33 3.33 -0.13
CA THR A 224 0.60 4.43 -0.78
C THR A 224 -0.49 5.00 0.13
N ILE A 225 -1.04 4.18 1.03
CA ILE A 225 -2.13 4.56 1.91
C ILE A 225 -1.56 5.29 3.14
N GLU A 226 -2.22 6.37 3.54
CA GLU A 226 -1.80 7.14 4.71
C GLU A 226 -2.11 6.37 6.01
N ALA A 227 -1.15 6.34 6.94
CA ALA A 227 -1.26 5.58 8.20
C ALA A 227 -2.45 6.02 9.11
N GLY A 228 -2.97 7.23 8.90
CA GLY A 228 -4.16 7.75 9.59
C GLY A 228 -5.49 7.30 9.01
N ASP A 229 -5.48 6.65 7.83
CA ASP A 229 -6.70 6.24 7.15
C ASP A 229 -7.28 4.97 7.80
N HIS A 230 -8.41 5.14 8.50
CA HIS A 230 -9.08 4.05 9.20
C HIS A 230 -9.58 2.93 8.27
N ASN A 231 -9.62 3.19 6.95
CA ASN A 231 -10.06 2.25 5.93
C ASN A 231 -8.94 1.32 5.43
N LEU A 232 -7.69 1.54 5.86
CA LEU A 232 -6.55 0.62 5.67
C LEU A 232 -6.83 -0.80 6.15
N ARG A 233 -7.77 -0.95 7.11
CA ARG A 233 -8.22 -2.25 7.65
C ARG A 233 -8.69 -3.21 6.57
N GLN A 234 -9.29 -2.74 5.49
CA GLN A 234 -9.78 -3.62 4.43
C GLN A 234 -8.63 -4.23 3.64
N LEU A 235 -7.62 -3.43 3.28
CA LEU A 235 -6.46 -3.91 2.54
C LEU A 235 -5.64 -4.90 3.37
N LEU A 236 -5.51 -4.63 4.68
CA LEU A 236 -4.94 -5.58 5.64
C LEU A 236 -5.76 -6.87 5.77
N THR A 237 -7.10 -6.77 5.80
CA THR A 237 -7.98 -7.96 5.90
C THR A 237 -7.88 -8.83 4.65
N VAL A 238 -7.90 -8.23 3.47
CA VAL A 238 -7.69 -8.92 2.17
C VAL A 238 -6.32 -9.58 2.15
N GLY A 239 -5.26 -8.84 2.51
CA GLY A 239 -3.89 -9.35 2.57
C GLY A 239 -3.72 -10.54 3.53
N ILE A 240 -4.29 -10.45 4.74
CA ILE A 240 -4.34 -11.57 5.70
C ILE A 240 -5.11 -12.77 5.10
N GLY A 241 -6.21 -12.51 4.39
CA GLY A 241 -6.98 -13.53 3.69
C GLY A 241 -6.19 -14.23 2.58
N CYS A 242 -5.37 -13.49 1.83
CA CYS A 242 -4.47 -14.05 0.82
C CYS A 242 -3.35 -14.90 1.46
N LEU A 243 -2.74 -14.42 2.54
CA LEU A 243 -1.69 -15.15 3.27
C LEU A 243 -2.22 -16.45 3.88
N ALA A 244 -3.44 -16.43 4.43
CA ALA A 244 -4.09 -17.62 4.95
C ALA A 244 -4.42 -18.64 3.85
N GLN A 245 -4.70 -18.21 2.62
CA GLN A 245 -4.87 -19.11 1.47
C GLN A 245 -3.54 -19.68 0.98
N ALA A 246 -2.49 -18.86 0.94
CA ALA A 246 -1.16 -19.29 0.47
C ALA A 246 -0.41 -20.20 1.47
N PHE A 247 -0.69 -20.08 2.78
CA PHE A 247 0.05 -20.80 3.84
C PHE A 247 -0.84 -21.55 4.84
N GLY A 248 -2.15 -21.62 4.60
CA GLY A 248 -3.08 -22.39 5.43
C GLY A 248 -2.90 -23.91 5.26
N PRO A 249 -3.36 -24.72 6.22
CA PRO A 249 -3.31 -26.17 6.13
C PRO A 249 -4.26 -26.67 5.03
N GLY A 250 -3.79 -26.65 3.79
CA GLY A 250 -4.54 -26.97 2.58
C GLY A 250 -4.11 -26.20 1.32
N GLY A 251 -3.22 -25.19 1.44
CA GLY A 251 -2.66 -24.47 0.29
C GLY A 251 -1.47 -25.20 -0.30
N GLU A 252 -1.71 -26.22 -1.12
CA GLU A 252 -0.69 -26.74 -2.02
C GLU A 252 -0.43 -25.69 -3.11
N LEU A 253 0.77 -25.09 -3.09
CA LEU A 253 1.38 -24.46 -4.24
C LEU A 253 1.59 -25.55 -5.30
N GLU A 254 0.59 -25.77 -6.16
CA GLU A 254 0.79 -26.52 -7.39
C GLU A 254 1.72 -25.71 -8.30
N ASP A 255 3.00 -26.10 -8.28
CA ASP A 255 4.02 -25.75 -9.25
C ASP A 255 3.46 -25.85 -10.68
N SER A 256 3.21 -24.70 -11.31
CA SER A 256 2.93 -24.64 -12.74
C SER A 256 4.16 -24.11 -13.48
N LEU A 257 4.91 -25.07 -14.02
CA LEU A 257 5.81 -24.95 -15.17
C LEU A 257 5.06 -24.50 -16.43
#